data_AF-A0A962SPC4-F1
#
_entry.id   AF-A0A962SPC4-F1
#
_cell.length_a   1.000
_cell.length_b   1.000
_cell.length_c   1.000
_cell.angle_alpha   90.00
_cell.angle_beta   90.00
_cell.angle_gamma   90.00
#
_symmetry.space_group_name_H-M   'P 1'
#
loop_
_entity.id
_entity.type
_entity.pdbx_description
1 polymer ?
#
loop_
_entity_poly.entity_id
_entity_poly.type
_entity_poly.pdbx_seq_one_letter_code
_entity_poly.pdbx_strand_id
1 'polypeptide(L)'
;MRALKLTIYTGIILLLVACVTINIYFPAAQAEAAAERIVDDILGKPQEKPDPGASLPMAGWERYAGSLLNLIIPQAQAAQPDFNVDSPQIRKLQAAMKQRNLDLKGYYASGAVGFTHDAQIALRDQAVVPLKEKARVARLID
;
A
#
# COMPACT_ATOMS: atom_id res chain seq x y z
N MET A 1 47.23 31.83 1.23
CA MET A 1 46.28 31.53 2.34
C MET A 1 44.83 31.84 2.00
N ARG A 2 44.47 33.01 1.44
CA ARG A 2 43.07 33.33 1.08
C ARG A 2 42.46 32.42 0.00
N ALA A 3 43.20 32.12 -1.06
CA ALA A 3 42.75 31.22 -2.12
C ALA A 3 42.49 29.78 -1.63
N LEU A 4 43.34 29.27 -0.72
CA LEU A 4 43.17 27.94 -0.13
C LEU A 4 41.97 27.85 0.81
N LYS A 5 41.71 28.92 1.58
CA LYS A 5 40.48 29.01 2.39
C LYS A 5 39.24 29.06 1.50
N LEU A 6 39.29 29.81 0.39
CA LEU A 6 38.19 29.93 -0.56
C LEU A 6 37.86 28.58 -1.21
N THR A 7 38.85 27.83 -1.68
CA THR A 7 38.62 26.49 -2.28
C THR A 7 38.09 25.48 -1.26
N ILE A 8 38.55 25.53 -0.01
CA ILE A 8 38.02 24.69 1.07
C ILE A 8 36.55 25.05 1.38
N TYR A 9 36.20 26.34 1.45
CA TYR A 9 34.81 26.74 1.66
C TYR A 9 33.90 26.34 0.49
N THR A 10 34.37 26.49 -0.76
CA THR A 10 33.61 26.05 -1.94
C THR A 10 33.41 24.53 -1.95
N GLY A 11 34.41 23.75 -1.55
CA GLY A 11 34.30 22.29 -1.43
C GLY A 11 33.31 21.83 -0.35
N ILE A 12 33.30 22.51 0.81
CA ILE A 12 32.35 22.23 1.90
C ILE A 12 30.91 22.56 1.47
N ILE A 13 30.70 23.68 0.76
CA ILE A 13 29.39 24.05 0.22
C ILE A 13 28.92 23.00 -0.79
N LEU A 14 29.79 22.53 -1.68
CA LEU A 14 29.44 21.50 -2.67
C LEU A 14 29.03 20.17 -2.00
N LEU A 15 29.73 19.78 -0.93
CA LEU A 15 29.44 18.56 -0.17
C LEU A 15 28.07 18.62 0.53
N LEU A 16 27.70 19.78 1.09
CA LEU A 16 26.42 19.98 1.78
C LEU A 16 25.22 19.93 0.82
N VAL A 17 25.40 20.36 -0.43
CA VAL A 17 24.35 20.32 -1.47
C VAL A 17 24.21 18.91 -2.09
N ALA A 18 25.24 18.06 -2.00
CA ALA A 18 25.22 16.71 -2.55
C ALA A 18 24.41 15.70 -1.70
N CYS A 19 24.00 16.06 -0.48
CA CYS A 19 23.16 15.21 0.37
C CYS A 19 21.70 15.27 -0.09
N VAL A 20 21.32 14.43 -1.05
CA VAL A 20 19.91 14.20 -1.43
C VAL A 20 19.30 13.18 -0.48
N THR A 21 18.46 13.62 0.46
CA THR A 21 17.60 12.73 1.24
C THR A 21 16.41 12.33 0.37
N ILE A 22 16.46 11.15 -0.25
CA ILE A 22 15.31 10.58 -0.95
C ILE A 22 14.33 10.09 0.12
N ASN A 23 13.40 10.94 0.52
CA ASN A 23 12.27 10.51 1.35
C ASN A 23 11.27 9.79 0.43
N ILE A 24 11.38 8.47 0.32
CA ILE A 24 10.38 7.66 -0.39
C ILE A 24 9.11 7.69 0.45
N TYR A 25 8.24 8.65 0.14
CA TYR A 25 6.92 8.71 0.75
C TYR A 25 6.06 7.63 0.12
N PHE A 26 5.90 6.51 0.82
CA PHE A 26 4.87 5.54 0.50
C PHE A 26 3.56 6.07 1.08
N PRO A 27 2.55 6.42 0.26
CA PRO A 27 1.26 6.87 0.78
C PRO A 27 0.50 5.66 1.35
N ALA A 28 0.88 5.26 2.57
CA ALA A 28 0.39 4.05 3.24
C ALA A 28 -1.14 3.98 3.27
N ALA A 29 -1.81 5.08 3.62
CA ALA A 29 -3.27 5.15 3.65
C ALA A 29 -3.94 4.88 2.30
N GLN A 30 -3.32 5.29 1.18
CA GLN A 30 -3.89 5.05 -0.15
C GLN A 30 -3.69 3.61 -0.60
N ALA A 31 -2.54 3.02 -0.26
CA ALA A 31 -2.25 1.61 -0.53
C ALA A 31 -3.14 0.69 0.32
N GLU A 32 -3.33 1.00 1.60
CA GLU A 32 -4.25 0.31 2.50
C GLU A 32 -5.69 0.37 1.97
N ALA A 33 -6.17 1.55 1.59
CA ALA A 33 -7.50 1.71 1.02
C ALA A 33 -7.69 0.96 -0.32
N ALA A 34 -6.64 0.85 -1.14
CA ALA A 34 -6.70 0.05 -2.36
C ALA A 34 -6.75 -1.45 -2.06
N ALA A 35 -5.93 -1.93 -1.11
CA ALA A 35 -5.93 -3.32 -0.67
C ALA A 35 -7.25 -3.73 -0.03
N GLU A 36 -7.82 -2.87 0.82
CA GLU A 36 -9.10 -3.10 1.50
C GLU A 36 -10.24 -3.30 0.49
N ARG A 37 -10.34 -2.46 -0.54
CA ARG A 37 -11.33 -2.62 -1.62
C ARG A 37 -11.22 -3.98 -2.34
N ILE A 38 -9.99 -4.44 -2.58
CA ILE A 38 -9.73 -5.73 -3.24
C ILE A 38 -10.16 -6.87 -2.31
N VAL A 39 -9.79 -6.80 -1.02
CA VAL A 39 -10.19 -7.80 -0.02
C VAL A 39 -11.71 -7.87 0.12
N ASP A 40 -12.38 -6.72 0.17
CA ASP A 40 -13.83 -6.64 0.28
C ASP A 40 -14.54 -7.20 -0.95
N ASP A 41 -14.06 -6.93 -2.18
CA ASP A 41 -14.63 -7.54 -3.39
C ASP A 41 -14.44 -9.07 -3.41
N ILE A 42 -13.28 -9.57 -2.96
CA ILE A 42 -13.01 -11.00 -2.90
C ILE A 42 -13.86 -11.70 -1.82
N LEU A 43 -13.99 -11.08 -0.65
CA LEU A 43 -14.78 -11.62 0.47
C LEU A 43 -16.29 -11.35 0.31
N GLY A 44 -16.69 -10.44 -0.57
CA GLY A 44 -18.08 -10.04 -0.80
C GLY A 44 -18.65 -9.16 0.32
N LYS A 45 -17.81 -8.34 0.98
CA LYS A 45 -18.26 -7.37 1.99
C LYS A 45 -18.77 -6.09 1.29
N PRO A 46 -19.76 -5.38 1.86
CA PRO A 46 -20.17 -4.08 1.35
C PRO A 46 -19.00 -3.09 1.39
N GLN A 47 -18.74 -2.38 0.29
CA GLN A 47 -17.65 -1.42 0.21
C GLN A 47 -17.98 -0.13 0.97
N GLU A 48 -17.14 0.24 1.94
CA GLU A 48 -17.19 1.53 2.61
C GLU A 48 -16.22 2.50 1.90
N LYS A 49 -16.70 3.69 1.52
CA LYS A 49 -15.88 4.69 0.83
C LYS A 49 -15.00 5.44 1.85
N PRO A 50 -13.69 5.61 1.61
CA PRO A 50 -12.86 6.41 2.48
C PRO A 50 -13.15 7.90 2.30
N ASP A 51 -13.18 8.63 3.40
CA ASP A 51 -13.34 10.08 3.45
C ASP A 51 -12.13 10.80 2.80
N PRO A 52 -12.34 11.84 1.99
CA PRO A 52 -11.26 12.66 1.48
C PRO A 52 -10.55 13.37 2.64
N GLY A 53 -9.25 13.11 2.78
CA GLY A 53 -8.40 13.68 3.82
C GLY A 53 -8.58 15.20 3.98
N ALA A 54 -8.73 15.62 5.23
CA ALA A 54 -8.90 17.01 5.63
C ALA A 54 -7.79 17.90 5.07
N SER A 55 -8.17 18.90 4.29
CA SER A 55 -7.27 19.98 3.91
C SER A 55 -7.04 20.90 5.11
N LEU A 56 -5.78 21.02 5.54
CA LEU A 56 -5.39 21.95 6.58
C LEU A 56 -5.47 23.39 6.01
N PRO A 57 -6.09 24.34 6.72
CA PRO A 57 -6.10 25.75 6.30
C PRO A 57 -4.71 26.38 6.49
N MET A 58 -3.99 26.66 5.40
CA MET A 58 -2.71 27.39 5.45
C MET A 58 -2.92 28.90 5.65
N ALA A 59 -2.06 29.52 6.47
CA ALA A 59 -2.06 30.95 6.73
C ALA A 59 -1.45 31.76 5.56
N GLY A 60 -1.89 33.00 5.36
CA GLY A 60 -1.58 33.80 4.17
C GLY A 60 -0.09 34.15 3.95
N TRP A 61 0.73 34.19 5.01
CA TRP A 61 2.16 34.51 4.91
C TRP A 61 2.99 33.34 4.34
N GLU A 62 2.56 32.10 4.58
CA GLU A 62 3.23 30.89 4.10
C GLU A 62 3.17 30.77 2.57
N ARG A 63 2.15 31.35 1.93
CA ARG A 63 2.04 31.42 0.47
C ARG A 63 3.13 32.29 -0.16
N TYR A 64 3.46 33.41 0.48
CA TYR A 64 4.46 34.34 -0.02
C TYR A 64 5.88 33.78 0.15
N ALA A 65 6.16 33.19 1.32
CA ALA A 65 7.41 32.49 1.58
C ALA A 65 7.60 31.28 0.63
N GLY A 66 6.54 30.49 0.40
CA GLY A 66 6.56 29.36 -0.53
C GLY A 66 6.84 29.76 -1.98
N SER A 67 6.34 30.91 -2.43
CA SER A 67 6.56 31.38 -3.81
C SER A 67 8.02 31.81 -4.08
N LEU A 68 8.70 32.37 -3.07
CA LEU A 68 10.13 32.72 -3.19
C LEU A 68 11.02 31.47 -3.14
N LEU A 69 10.66 30.49 -2.32
CA LEU A 69 11.37 29.22 -2.23
C LEU A 69 11.24 28.41 -3.52
N ASN A 70 10.09 28.45 -4.20
CA ASN A 70 9.85 27.78 -5.48
C ASN A 70 10.73 28.32 -6.64
N LEU A 71 11.20 29.56 -6.55
CA LEU A 71 12.14 30.13 -7.53
C LEU A 71 13.55 29.54 -7.41
N ILE A 72 13.92 29.01 -6.23
CA ILE A 72 15.26 28.51 -5.92
C ILE A 72 15.26 26.98 -5.82
N ILE A 73 14.15 26.40 -5.38
CA ILE A 73 13.95 24.97 -5.17
C ILE A 73 12.77 24.56 -6.06
N PRO A 74 13.00 23.79 -7.15
CA PRO A 74 11.89 23.31 -7.97
C PRO A 74 10.93 22.51 -7.10
N GLN A 75 9.66 22.90 -7.07
CA GLN A 75 8.64 22.14 -6.35
C GLN A 75 8.55 20.74 -6.95
N ALA A 76 8.77 19.74 -6.12
CA ALA A 76 8.43 18.37 -6.47
C ALA A 76 6.91 18.30 -6.59
N GLN A 77 6.37 18.29 -7.81
CA GLN A 77 4.99 17.92 -8.03
C GLN A 77 4.85 16.44 -7.70
N ALA A 78 4.50 16.15 -6.45
CA ALA A 78 4.14 14.82 -6.01
C ALA A 78 2.78 14.48 -6.62
N ALA A 79 2.80 13.98 -7.87
CA ALA A 79 1.66 13.27 -8.42
C ALA A 79 1.32 12.13 -7.44
N GLN A 80 0.08 12.12 -6.94
CA GLN A 80 -0.38 11.06 -6.06
C GLN A 80 -0.30 9.73 -6.83
N PRO A 81 0.38 8.71 -6.31
CA PRO A 81 0.44 7.41 -6.98
C PRO A 81 -0.97 6.84 -7.14
N ASP A 82 -1.35 6.48 -8.36
CA ASP A 82 -2.60 5.77 -8.61
C ASP A 82 -2.39 4.27 -8.37
N PHE A 83 -3.07 3.74 -7.36
CA PHE A 83 -3.02 2.32 -6.99
C PHE A 83 -4.09 1.47 -7.72
N ASN A 84 -4.91 2.07 -8.59
CA ASN A 84 -5.89 1.34 -9.41
C ASN A 84 -5.20 0.67 -10.61
N VAL A 85 -4.45 -0.40 -10.35
CA VAL A 85 -3.79 -1.17 -11.41
C VAL A 85 -4.71 -2.28 -11.91
N ASP A 86 -5.54 -1.97 -12.90
CA ASP A 86 -6.45 -2.90 -13.55
C ASP A 86 -5.80 -3.59 -14.78
N SER A 87 -4.84 -4.47 -14.53
CA SER A 87 -4.22 -5.29 -15.59
C SER A 87 -5.03 -6.58 -15.86
N PRO A 88 -4.96 -7.16 -17.07
CA PRO A 88 -5.63 -8.43 -17.36
C PRO A 88 -5.10 -9.59 -16.52
N GLN A 89 -3.84 -9.54 -16.08
CA GLN A 89 -3.25 -10.55 -15.19
C GLN A 89 -3.81 -10.42 -13.77
N ILE A 90 -3.94 -9.20 -13.25
CA ILE A 90 -4.52 -8.93 -11.92
C ILE A 90 -5.99 -9.36 -11.87
N ARG A 91 -6.78 -9.04 -12.90
CA ARG A 91 -8.19 -9.47 -12.98
C ARG A 91 -8.34 -11.00 -12.96
N LYS A 92 -7.48 -11.72 -13.67
CA LYS A 92 -7.47 -13.20 -13.64
C LYS A 92 -7.16 -13.72 -12.24
N LEU A 93 -6.19 -13.12 -11.56
CA LEU A 93 -5.83 -13.49 -10.20
C LEU A 93 -6.98 -13.21 -9.22
N GLN A 94 -7.58 -12.03 -9.26
CA GLN A 94 -8.74 -11.66 -8.44
C GLN A 94 -9.92 -12.61 -8.67
N ALA A 95 -10.20 -12.97 -9.93
CA ALA A 95 -11.24 -13.96 -10.25
C ALA A 95 -10.94 -15.34 -9.65
N ALA A 96 -9.69 -15.80 -9.73
CA ALA A 96 -9.26 -17.05 -9.10
C ALA A 96 -9.39 -17.00 -7.58
N MET A 97 -9.01 -15.89 -6.94
CA MET A 97 -9.17 -15.69 -5.50
C MET A 97 -10.63 -15.68 -5.09
N LYS A 98 -11.50 -15.02 -5.86
CA LYS A 98 -12.95 -14.98 -5.63
C LYS A 98 -13.56 -16.37 -5.74
N GLN A 99 -13.20 -17.13 -6.77
CA GLN A 99 -13.64 -18.52 -6.94
C GLN A 99 -13.19 -19.40 -5.76
N ARG A 100 -11.92 -19.31 -5.37
CA ARG A 100 -11.38 -20.05 -4.22
C ARG A 100 -12.10 -19.68 -2.93
N ASN A 101 -12.41 -18.40 -2.72
CA ASN A 101 -13.16 -17.95 -1.56
C ASN A 101 -14.59 -18.52 -1.52
N LEU A 102 -15.27 -18.62 -2.67
CA LEU A 102 -16.58 -19.26 -2.76
C LEU A 102 -16.52 -20.73 -2.36
N ASP A 103 -15.52 -21.46 -2.85
CA ASP A 103 -15.31 -22.88 -2.53
C ASP A 103 -14.96 -23.09 -1.04
N LEU A 104 -14.31 -22.10 -0.41
CA LEU A 104 -13.94 -22.14 1.01
C LEU A 104 -15.05 -21.71 1.97
N LYS A 105 -16.10 -21.03 1.47
CA LYS A 105 -17.16 -20.42 2.31
C LYS A 105 -17.82 -21.41 3.27
N GLY A 106 -18.09 -22.63 2.81
CA GLY A 106 -18.66 -23.69 3.65
C GLY A 106 -17.72 -24.13 4.78
N TYR A 107 -16.41 -24.16 4.51
CA TYR A 107 -15.39 -24.55 5.49
C TYR A 107 -15.09 -23.45 6.52
N TYR A 108 -15.27 -22.18 6.16
CA TYR A 108 -15.27 -21.09 7.14
C TYR A 108 -16.47 -21.18 8.09
N ALA A 109 -17.66 -21.46 7.54
CA ALA A 109 -18.88 -21.55 8.34
C ALA A 109 -18.85 -22.74 9.32
N SER A 110 -18.20 -23.85 8.95
CA SER A 110 -18.04 -25.01 9.83
C SER A 110 -16.88 -24.87 10.83
N GLY A 111 -16.04 -23.84 10.71
CA GLY A 111 -14.83 -23.67 11.52
C GLY A 111 -13.68 -24.60 11.14
N ALA A 112 -13.82 -25.40 10.07
CA ALA A 112 -12.77 -26.29 9.58
C ALA A 112 -11.53 -25.51 9.12
N VAL A 113 -11.73 -24.36 8.47
CA VAL A 113 -10.67 -23.52 7.90
C VAL A 113 -10.81 -22.10 8.44
N GLY A 114 -9.69 -21.38 8.60
CA GLY A 114 -9.70 -19.99 9.02
C GLY A 114 -8.38 -19.26 8.74
N PHE A 115 -8.37 -17.95 8.97
CA PHE A 115 -7.18 -17.12 8.77
C PHE A 115 -6.20 -17.22 9.94
N THR A 116 -4.90 -17.32 9.68
CA THR A 116 -3.81 -17.24 10.68
C THR A 116 -3.47 -15.78 11.01
N HIS A 117 -2.55 -15.57 11.95
CA HIS A 117 -2.05 -14.23 12.26
C HIS A 117 -1.29 -13.57 11.10
N ASP A 118 -0.78 -14.37 10.16
CA ASP A 118 -0.08 -13.90 8.96
C ASP A 118 -1.02 -13.71 7.76
N ALA A 119 -2.34 -13.68 8.01
CA ALA A 119 -3.37 -13.60 6.98
C ALA A 119 -3.36 -14.75 5.95
N GLN A 120 -2.76 -15.90 6.29
CA GLN A 120 -2.82 -17.11 5.47
C GLN A 120 -4.09 -17.91 5.80
N ILE A 121 -4.57 -18.69 4.84
CA ILE A 121 -5.69 -19.61 5.05
C ILE A 121 -5.11 -20.94 5.52
N ALA A 122 -5.53 -21.42 6.69
CA ALA A 122 -5.05 -22.67 7.26
C ALA A 122 -6.19 -23.54 7.79
N LEU A 123 -5.92 -24.84 7.83
CA LEU A 123 -6.81 -25.82 8.46
C LEU A 123 -6.78 -25.62 9.99
N ARG A 124 -7.96 -25.38 10.57
CA ARG A 124 -8.14 -25.13 12.01
C ARG A 124 -8.57 -26.40 12.74
N ASP A 125 -9.61 -27.07 12.23
CA ASP A 125 -10.12 -28.30 12.80
C ASP A 125 -10.25 -29.39 11.72
N GLN A 126 -9.36 -30.39 11.80
CA GLN A 126 -9.33 -31.49 10.84
C GLN A 126 -10.42 -32.54 11.09
N ALA A 127 -10.99 -32.57 12.30
CA ALA A 127 -12.01 -33.55 12.69
C ALA A 127 -13.37 -33.20 12.05
N VAL A 128 -13.62 -31.91 11.82
CA VAL A 128 -14.84 -31.40 11.18
C VAL A 128 -14.84 -31.64 9.66
N VAL A 129 -13.68 -31.87 9.04
CA VAL A 129 -13.58 -32.12 7.59
C VAL A 129 -13.79 -33.60 7.26
N PRO A 130 -14.83 -33.96 6.45
CA PRO A 130 -15.04 -35.34 6.01
C PRO A 130 -13.82 -35.88 5.25
N LEU A 131 -13.51 -37.17 5.44
CA LEU A 131 -12.32 -37.80 4.82
C LEU A 131 -12.27 -37.62 3.30
N LYS A 132 -13.42 -37.68 2.62
CA LYS A 132 -13.57 -37.47 1.18
C LYS A 132 -13.17 -36.05 0.72
N GLU A 133 -13.24 -35.07 1.61
CA GLU A 133 -13.03 -33.65 1.31
C GLU A 133 -11.65 -33.15 1.73
N LYS A 134 -10.90 -33.89 2.56
CA LYS A 134 -9.58 -33.46 3.05
C LYS A 134 -8.59 -33.12 1.93
N ALA A 135 -8.54 -33.93 0.88
CA ALA A 135 -7.68 -33.67 -0.27
C ALA A 135 -8.12 -32.44 -1.08
N ARG A 136 -9.43 -32.14 -1.10
CA ARG A 136 -9.95 -30.94 -1.75
C ARG A 136 -9.59 -29.70 -0.94
N VAL A 137 -9.80 -29.73 0.38
CA VAL A 137 -9.47 -28.61 1.26
C VAL A 137 -7.97 -28.30 1.21
N ALA A 138 -7.10 -29.31 1.24
CA ALA A 138 -5.64 -29.12 1.12
C ALA A 138 -5.26 -28.32 -0.15
N ARG A 139 -5.84 -28.66 -1.31
CA ARG A 139 -5.59 -27.94 -2.57
C ARG A 139 -6.14 -26.51 -2.59
N LEU A 140 -7.11 -26.18 -1.75
CA LEU A 140 -7.70 -24.85 -1.68
C LEU A 140 -6.93 -23.93 -0.72
N ILE A 141 -6.12 -24.50 0.18
CA ILE A 141 -5.33 -23.74 1.15
C ILE A 141 -3.85 -23.60 0.76
N ASP A 142 -3.34 -24.49 -0.12
CA ASP A 142 -2.03 -24.37 -0.78
C ASP A 142 -2.01 -23.21 -1.82
#